data_AF-A0A821ZMC9-F1
#
_entry.id   AF-A0A821ZMC9-F1
#
_cell.length_a   1.000
_cell.length_b   1.000
_cell.length_c   1.000
_cell.angle_alpha   90.00
_cell.angle_beta   90.00
_cell.angle_gamma   90.00
#
_symmetry.space_group_name_H-M   'P 1'
#
loop_
_entity.id
_entity.type
_entity.pdbx_description
1 polymer ?
#
loop_
_entity_poly.entity_id
_entity_poly.type
_entity_poly.pdbx_seq_one_letter_code
_entity_poly.pdbx_strand_id
1 'polypeptide(L)'
;SSSELASIINQMGIATVTLTAQDIESILYTLICDGKIEKVTVALTITHENEPKQNLYRSIKPRINSAPIVRNPCGICPVFNDCHDEGMITPKTCIYLNKWLAF
;
A
#
# COMPACT_ATOMS: atom_id res chain seq x y z
N SER A 1 -6.89 -16.36 10.13
CA SER A 1 -6.59 -16.84 8.76
C SER A 1 -7.52 -16.19 7.73
N SER A 2 -7.35 -16.44 6.43
CA SER A 2 -8.30 -15.95 5.39
C SER A 2 -9.73 -16.47 5.61
N SER A 3 -9.88 -17.73 6.01
CA SER A 3 -11.18 -18.34 6.35
C SER A 3 -11.88 -17.67 7.54
N GLU A 4 -11.13 -17.36 8.59
CA GLU A 4 -11.63 -16.64 9.77
C GLU A 4 -12.07 -15.22 9.40
N LEU A 5 -11.25 -14.50 8.63
CA LEU A 5 -11.56 -13.16 8.16
C LEU A 5 -12.80 -13.14 7.27
N ALA A 6 -12.98 -14.13 6.39
CA ALA A 6 -14.19 -14.27 5.59
C ALA A 6 -15.44 -14.44 6.47
N SER A 7 -15.36 -15.24 7.54
CA SER A 7 -16.48 -15.40 8.47
C SER A 7 -16.84 -14.08 9.16
N ILE A 8 -15.85 -13.38 9.70
CA ILE A 8 -16.04 -12.09 10.38
C ILE A 8 -16.63 -11.04 9.43
N ILE A 9 -16.10 -10.94 8.21
CA ILE A 9 -16.56 -9.92 7.24
C ILE A 9 -17.98 -10.18 6.76
N ASN A 10 -18.34 -11.43 6.49
CA ASN A 10 -19.71 -11.77 6.13
C ASN A 10 -20.69 -11.52 7.29
N GLN A 11 -20.28 -11.77 8.54
CA GLN A 11 -21.10 -11.47 9.73
C GLN A 11 -21.37 -9.97 9.92
N MET A 12 -20.48 -9.10 9.44
CA MET A 12 -20.71 -7.65 9.49
C MET A 12 -21.85 -7.19 8.57
N GLY A 13 -22.28 -8.01 7.59
CA GLY A 13 -23.42 -7.70 6.72
C GLY A 13 -23.20 -6.51 5.76
N ILE A 14 -21.95 -6.12 5.54
CA ILE A 14 -21.60 -4.96 4.68
C ILE A 14 -21.60 -5.35 3.19
N ALA A 15 -21.23 -6.59 2.88
CA ALA A 15 -21.22 -7.11 1.53
C ALA A 15 -22.61 -7.67 1.17
N THR A 16 -23.16 -7.22 0.03
CA THR A 16 -24.41 -7.76 -0.53
C THR A 16 -24.28 -9.22 -1.00
N VAL A 17 -23.04 -9.66 -1.23
CA VAL A 17 -22.69 -11.01 -1.67
C VAL A 17 -21.84 -11.71 -0.62
N THR A 18 -21.98 -13.03 -0.51
CA THR A 18 -21.14 -13.84 0.37
C THR A 18 -19.72 -13.89 -0.18
N LEU A 19 -18.75 -13.44 0.63
CA LEU A 19 -17.33 -13.48 0.28
C LEU A 19 -16.70 -14.82 0.67
N THR A 20 -16.01 -15.46 -0.28
CA THR A 20 -15.26 -16.69 -0.03
C THR A 20 -13.89 -16.40 0.57
N ALA A 21 -13.21 -17.43 1.10
CA ALA A 21 -11.83 -17.29 1.57
C ALA A 21 -10.89 -16.83 0.44
N GLN A 22 -11.13 -17.27 -0.80
CA GLN A 22 -10.35 -16.86 -1.97
C GLN A 22 -10.54 -15.38 -2.28
N ASP A 23 -11.77 -14.87 -2.19
CA ASP A 23 -12.06 -13.44 -2.40
C ASP A 23 -11.34 -12.59 -1.35
N ILE A 24 -11.37 -13.04 -0.09
CA ILE A 24 -10.62 -12.39 0.99
C ILE A 24 -9.12 -12.43 0.75
N GLU A 25 -8.55 -13.52 0.24
CA GLU A 25 -7.12 -13.58 -0.08
C GLU A 25 -6.73 -12.59 -1.18
N SER A 26 -7.57 -12.42 -2.20
CA SER A 26 -7.37 -11.40 -3.24
C SER A 26 -7.46 -9.98 -2.68
N ILE A 27 -8.41 -9.70 -1.78
CA ILE A 27 -8.51 -8.40 -1.10
C ILE A 27 -7.31 -8.17 -0.17
N LEU A 28 -6.88 -9.17 0.58
CA LEU A 28 -5.70 -9.07 1.44
C LEU A 28 -4.42 -8.84 0.61
N TYR A 29 -4.35 -9.39 -0.60
CA TYR A 29 -3.24 -9.12 -1.51
C TYR A 29 -3.12 -7.63 -1.86
N THR A 30 -4.25 -6.92 -2.06
CA THR A 30 -4.19 -5.47 -2.31
C THR A 30 -3.62 -4.72 -1.10
N LEU A 31 -3.94 -5.15 0.12
CA LEU A 31 -3.38 -4.56 1.35
C LEU A 31 -1.89 -4.85 1.54
N ILE A 32 -1.39 -5.97 1.01
CA ILE A 32 0.04 -6.27 0.94
C ILE A 32 0.72 -5.31 -0.05
N CYS A 33 0.12 -5.11 -1.23
CA CYS A 33 0.62 -4.15 -2.22
C CYS A 33 0.67 -2.72 -1.67
N ASP A 34 -0.33 -2.32 -0.88
CA ASP A 34 -0.37 -1.04 -0.16
C ASP A 34 0.67 -0.94 0.98
N GLY A 35 1.36 -2.03 1.33
CA GLY A 35 2.31 -2.08 2.44
C GLY A 35 1.65 -1.93 3.83
N LYS A 36 0.37 -2.28 3.96
CA LYS A 36 -0.43 -2.14 5.21
C LYS A 36 -0.47 -3.41 6.05
N ILE A 37 -0.25 -4.56 5.44
CA ILE A 37 -0.21 -5.86 6.12
C ILE A 37 0.96 -6.70 5.61
N GLU A 38 1.37 -7.68 6.40
CA GLU A 38 2.29 -8.74 5.96
C GLU A 38 1.60 -10.11 6.03
N LYS A 39 2.07 -11.05 5.19
CA LYS A 39 1.62 -12.45 5.15
C LYS A 39 2.75 -13.37 5.58
N VAL A 40 2.47 -14.24 6.54
CA VAL A 40 3.37 -15.32 6.96
C VAL A 40 2.70 -16.65 6.67
N THR A 41 3.38 -17.53 5.94
CA THR A 41 2.91 -18.89 5.68
C THR A 41 3.57 -19.83 6.69
N VAL A 42 2.75 -20.45 7.55
CA VAL A 42 3.21 -21.37 8.59
C VAL A 42 2.83 -22.81 8.24
N ALA A 43 3.70 -23.76 8.60
CA ALA A 43 3.36 -25.17 8.59
C ALA A 43 2.48 -25.49 9.81
N LEU A 44 1.43 -26.29 9.61
CA LEU A 44 0.52 -26.65 10.70
C LEU A 44 1.05 -27.77 11.60
N THR A 45 1.99 -28.59 11.12
CA THR A 45 2.71 -29.55 11.97
C THR A 45 4.22 -29.56 11.68
N ILE A 46 4.97 -30.26 12.54
CA ILE A 46 6.44 -30.28 12.59
C ILE A 46 7.02 -31.41 11.69
N THR A 47 6.18 -32.26 11.10
CA THR A 47 6.61 -33.43 10.31
C THR A 47 6.71 -33.15 8.79
N HIS A 48 7.57 -33.90 8.10
CA HIS A 48 8.15 -33.59 6.78
C HIS A 48 7.21 -33.17 5.61
N GLU A 49 7.73 -32.23 4.81
CA GLU A 49 7.61 -31.91 3.37
C GLU A 49 6.25 -31.79 2.63
N ASN A 50 5.14 -32.35 3.11
CA ASN A 50 3.83 -32.31 2.41
C ASN A 50 2.64 -31.84 3.27
N GLU A 51 2.92 -31.07 4.31
CA GLU A 51 1.92 -30.61 5.27
C GLU A 51 1.04 -29.45 4.76
N PRO A 52 -0.23 -29.37 5.22
CA PRO A 52 -1.07 -28.22 4.97
C PRO A 52 -0.44 -26.95 5.56
N LYS A 53 -0.25 -25.96 4.69
CA LYS A 53 0.27 -24.64 5.07
C LYS A 53 -0.90 -23.69 5.33
N GLN A 54 -0.75 -22.82 6.32
CA GLN A 54 -1.73 -21.79 6.63
C GLN A 54 -1.13 -20.41 6.45
N ASN A 55 -1.88 -19.52 5.80
CA ASN A 55 -1.53 -18.10 5.70
C ASN A 55 -2.10 -17.34 6.90
N LEU A 56 -1.21 -16.64 7.60
CA LEU A 56 -1.52 -15.71 8.67
C LEU A 56 -1.22 -14.29 8.19
N TYR A 57 -2.02 -13.34 8.66
CA TYR A 57 -1.95 -11.95 8.23
C TYR A 57 -1.89 -11.07 9.47
N ARG A 58 -1.05 -10.04 9.45
CA ARG A 58 -1.06 -9.01 10.50
C ARG A 58 -0.87 -7.63 9.91
N SER A 59 -1.46 -6.63 10.55
CA SER A 59 -1.23 -5.24 10.18
C SER A 59 0.18 -4.80 10.56
N ILE A 60 0.81 -4.05 9.65
CA ILE A 60 2.11 -3.44 9.85
C ILE A 60 1.95 -1.92 9.83
N LYS A 61 2.77 -1.24 10.65
CA LYS A 61 2.90 0.22 10.59
C LYS A 61 4.14 0.55 9.76
N PRO A 62 4.05 1.45 8.78
CA PRO A 62 5.23 1.90 8.06
C PRO A 62 6.19 2.57 9.03
N ARG A 63 7.50 2.29 8.87
CA ARG A 63 8.54 2.94 9.69
C ARG A 63 8.65 4.43 9.41
N ILE A 64 8.37 4.82 8.17
CA ILE A 64 8.39 6.20 7.67
C ILE A 64 7.14 6.38 6.83
N ASN A 65 6.34 7.41 7.13
CA ASN A 65 5.09 7.67 6.40
C ASN A 65 5.34 8.18 4.96
N SER A 66 6.37 9.01 4.77
CA SER A 66 6.78 9.52 3.47
C SER A 66 8.23 10.00 3.50
N ALA A 67 8.93 9.89 2.37
CA ALA A 67 10.27 10.45 2.23
C ALA A 67 10.23 11.99 2.30
N PRO A 68 11.24 12.67 2.88
CA PRO A 68 11.25 14.13 2.94
C PRO A 68 11.17 14.82 1.57
N ILE A 69 11.71 14.19 0.53
CA ILE A 69 11.72 14.73 -0.83
C ILE A 69 10.31 14.89 -1.42
N VAL A 70 9.33 14.08 -1.03
CA VAL A 70 7.96 14.23 -1.53
C VAL A 70 7.18 15.33 -0.80
N ARG A 71 7.79 15.99 0.19
CA ARG A 71 7.17 17.11 0.93
C ARG A 71 7.38 18.46 0.24
N ASN A 72 8.29 18.53 -0.74
CA ASN A 72 8.46 19.70 -1.59
C ASN A 72 7.90 19.40 -3.00
N PRO A 73 7.51 20.42 -3.77
CA PRO A 73 6.91 20.21 -5.10
C PRO A 73 7.90 19.61 -6.11
N CYS A 74 9.21 19.74 -5.88
CA CYS A 74 10.23 19.22 -6.78
C CYS A 74 10.29 17.69 -6.80
N GLY A 75 10.07 17.03 -5.66
CA GLY A 75 10.14 15.56 -5.58
C GLY A 75 9.02 14.81 -6.31
N ILE A 76 7.99 15.53 -6.77
CA ILE A 76 6.88 15.00 -7.55
C ILE A 76 6.66 15.79 -8.86
N CYS A 77 7.61 16.64 -9.24
CA CYS A 77 7.45 17.54 -10.38
C CYS A 77 7.46 16.73 -11.70
N PRO A 78 6.42 16.83 -12.55
CA PRO A 78 6.34 16.06 -13.79
C PRO A 78 7.33 16.53 -14.87
N VAL A 79 7.84 17.76 -14.74
CA VAL A 79 8.79 18.40 -15.67
C VAL A 79 10.14 18.67 -15.00
N PHE A 80 10.49 17.88 -13.97
CA PHE A 80 11.72 18.06 -13.21
C PHE A 80 12.97 18.10 -14.10
N ASN A 81 13.04 17.19 -15.07
CA ASN A 81 14.18 17.06 -15.99
C ASN A 81 14.36 18.26 -16.93
N ASP A 82 13.31 19.06 -17.14
CA ASP A 82 13.36 20.22 -18.02
C ASP A 82 13.65 21.52 -17.24
N CYS A 83 13.61 21.48 -15.91
CA CYS A 83 13.75 22.65 -15.05
C CYS A 83 15.22 23.03 -14.84
N HIS A 84 15.63 24.18 -15.38
CA HIS A 84 17.00 24.69 -15.30
C HIS A 84 17.02 26.18 -14.95
N ASP A 85 18.21 26.72 -14.66
CA ASP A 85 18.36 28.16 -14.33
C ASP A 85 18.01 29.08 -15.51
N GLU A 86 18.12 28.56 -16.74
CA GLU A 86 17.83 29.23 -18.01
C GLU A 86 16.78 28.43 -18.81
N GLY A 87 15.96 29.12 -19.60
CA GLY A 87 14.93 28.50 -20.45
C GLY A 87 13.49 28.87 -20.05
N MET A 88 12.51 28.14 -20.58
CA MET A 88 11.09 28.41 -20.32
C MET A 88 10.60 27.84 -18.98
N ILE A 89 11.19 26.73 -18.54
CA ILE A 89 10.86 26.06 -17.27
C ILE A 89 12.02 26.33 -16.32
N THR A 90 11.82 27.27 -15.38
CA THR A 90 12.85 27.65 -14.41
C THR A 90 12.30 27.63 -12.99
N PRO A 91 13.16 27.44 -11.97
CA PRO A 91 12.74 27.57 -10.58
C PRO A 91 12.18 28.96 -10.26
N LYS A 92 12.72 30.01 -10.90
CA LYS A 92 12.35 31.43 -10.68
C LYS A 92 10.90 31.73 -11.05
N THR A 93 10.40 31.09 -12.11
CA THR A 93 9.04 31.26 -12.63
C THR A 93 8.14 30.05 -12.39
N CYS A 94 8.54 29.14 -11.49
CA CYS A 94 7.88 27.86 -11.28
C CYS A 94 6.48 28.00 -10.67
N ILE A 95 5.45 27.62 -11.43
CA ILE A 95 4.05 27.64 -10.98
C ILE A 95 3.79 26.65 -9.82
N TYR A 96 4.47 25.51 -9.80
CA TYR A 96 4.29 24.49 -8.76
C TYR A 96 4.82 24.97 -7.41
N LEU A 97 6.00 25.61 -7.41
CA LEU A 97 6.60 26.18 -6.21
C LEU A 97 5.80 27.37 -5.70
N ASN A 98 5.42 28.30 -6.58
CA ASN A 98 4.62 29.47 -6.21
C ASN A 98 3.27 29.07 -5.62
N LYS A 99 2.58 28.09 -6.22
CA LYS A 99 1.33 27.56 -5.68
C LYS A 99 1.53 26.88 -4.33
N TRP A 100 2.63 26.14 -4.16
CA TRP A 100 2.93 25.46 -2.90
C TRP A 100 3.24 26.45 -1.75
N LEU A 101 3.96 27.54 -2.03
CA LEU A 101 4.29 28.59 -1.04
C LEU A 101 3.11 29.52 -0.69
N ALA A 102 2.04 29.52 -1.48
CA ALA A 102 0.89 30.41 -1.28
C ALA A 102 -0.13 29.91 -0.24
N PHE A 103 0.07 28.73 0.34
CA PHE A 103 -0.73 28.16 1.43
C PHE A 103 0.02 28.27 2.76
#